data_AF-A0A7W0LGB8-F1
#
_entry.id   AF-A0A7W0LGB8-F1
#
_cell.length_a   1.000
_cell.length_b   1.000
_cell.length_c   1.000
_cell.angle_alpha   90.00
_cell.angle_beta   90.00
_cell.angle_gamma   90.00
#
_symmetry.space_group_name_H-M   'P 1'
#
loop_
_entity.id
_entity.type
_entity.pdbx_description
1 polymer ?
#
loop_
_entity_poly.entity_id
_entity_poly.type
_entity_poly.pdbx_seq_one_letter_code
_entity_poly.pdbx_strand_id
1 'polypeptide(L)' 'MNKFLVAFVIAALYALHQDVWLWRMARPLVFGVLPIGLAWHAAYCLAVALLMWWLTRVAWPAHLEDGQ' A
#
# COMPACT_ATOMS: atom_id res chain seq x y z
N MET A 1 -19.67 2.69 0.33
CA MET A 1 -18.29 2.70 -0.23
C MET A 1 -18.36 2.74 -1.75
N ASN A 2 -17.77 3.74 -2.41
CA ASN A 2 -17.77 3.81 -3.87
C ASN A 2 -16.79 2.77 -4.42
N LYS A 3 -17.32 1.67 -4.98
CA LYS A 3 -16.53 0.54 -5.49
C LYS A 3 -15.50 0.99 -6.53
N PHE A 4 -15.82 2.01 -7.33
CA PHE A 4 -14.90 2.59 -8.31
C PHE A 4 -13.70 3.26 -7.65
N LEU A 5 -13.91 3.99 -6.56
CA LEU A 5 -12.83 4.62 -5.80
C LEU A 5 -11.87 3.55 -5.23
N VAL A 6 -12.42 2.48 -4.66
CA VAL A 6 -11.62 1.38 -4.10
C VAL A 6 -10.81 0.68 -5.20
N ALA A 7 -11.46 0.36 -6.32
CA ALA A 7 -10.79 -0.25 -7.46
C ALA A 7 -9.67 0.64 -8.01
N PHE A 8 -9.91 1.96 -8.10
CA PHE A 8 -8.91 2.93 -8.52
C PHE A 8 -7.70 2.98 -7.57
N VAL A 9 -7.93 3.03 -6.26
CA VAL A 9 -6.86 3.03 -5.26
C VAL A 9 -6.02 1.75 -5.32
N ILE A 10 -6.66 0.59 -5.49
CA ILE A 10 -5.97 -0.70 -5.65
C ILE A 10 -5.13 -0.71 -6.93
N ALA A 11 -5.70 -0.26 -8.05
CA ALA A 11 -4.98 -0.19 -9.33
C ALA A 11 -3.78 0.77 -9.25
N ALA A 12 -3.96 1.93 -8.59
CA ALA A 12 -2.88 2.89 -8.37
C ALA A 12 -1.75 2.28 -7.54
N LEU A 13 -2.05 1.61 -6.42
CA LEU A 13 -1.02 0.93 -5.61
C LEU A 13 -0.35 -0.20 -6.40
N TYR A 14 -1.10 -0.97 -7.19
CA TYR A 14 -0.51 -2.03 -8.03
C TYR A 14 0.49 -1.47 -9.04
N ALA A 15 0.17 -0.34 -9.68
CA ALA A 15 1.13 0.35 -10.53
C ALA A 15 2.33 0.84 -9.72
N LEU A 16 2.09 1.44 -8.54
CA LEU A 16 3.12 1.97 -7.66
C LEU A 16 4.08 0.89 -7.13
N HIS A 17 3.61 -0.36 -7.06
CA HIS A 17 4.38 -1.54 -6.64
C HIS A 17 5.46 -1.93 -7.63
N GLN A 18 5.34 -1.56 -8.91
CA GLN A 18 6.31 -1.97 -9.94
C GLN A 18 7.74 -1.50 -9.61
N ASP A 19 7.88 -0.47 -8.76
CA ASP A 19 9.15 -0.03 -8.17
C ASP A 19 10.28 0.23 -9.20
N VAL A 20 9.91 0.46 -10.46
CA VAL A 20 10.85 0.64 -11.58
C VAL A 20 11.52 2.01 -11.59
N TRP A 21 10.90 2.99 -10.94
CA TRP A 21 11.31 4.40 -10.95
C TRP A 21 12.63 4.66 -10.21
N LEU A 22 12.80 4.04 -9.04
CA LEU A 22 13.93 4.29 -8.14
C LEU A 22 14.93 3.14 -8.08
N TRP A 23 14.71 2.05 -8.82
CA TRP A 23 15.56 0.85 -8.82
C TRP A 23 17.04 1.13 -9.12
N ARG A 24 17.33 2.15 -9.93
CA ARG A 24 18.72 2.52 -10.30
C ARG A 24 19.32 3.63 -9.44
N MET A 25 18.56 4.15 -8.47
CA MET A 25 18.93 5.31 -7.66
C MET A 25 19.40 4.86 -6.28
N ALA A 26 20.72 4.76 -6.07
CA ALA A 26 21.29 4.46 -4.77
C ALA A 26 21.37 5.68 -3.83
N ARG A 27 21.25 6.90 -4.37
CA ARG A 27 21.32 8.17 -3.65
C ARG A 27 20.11 9.06 -4.02
N PRO A 28 19.64 9.94 -3.13
CA PRO A 28 20.16 10.20 -1.77
C PRO A 28 19.84 9.06 -0.79
N LEU A 29 20.59 9.00 0.31
CA LEU A 29 20.28 8.12 1.43
C LEU A 29 19.30 8.81 2.36
N VAL A 30 18.13 8.22 2.56
CA VAL A 30 17.14 8.66 3.54
C VAL A 30 17.68 8.33 4.94
N PHE A 31 17.65 9.32 5.83
CA PHE A 31 18.29 9.28 7.17
C PHE A 31 19.78 8.93 7.15
N GLY A 32 20.47 9.09 6.02
CA GLY A 32 21.90 8.77 5.88
C GLY A 32 22.25 7.29 5.77
N VAL A 33 21.26 6.38 5.80
CA VAL A 33 21.50 4.91 5.80
C VAL A 33 20.76 4.21 4.67
N LEU A 34 19.57 4.68 4.30
CA LEU A 34 18.63 3.89 3.51
C LEU A 34 18.55 4.40 2.06
N PRO A 35 18.82 3.59 1.03
CA PRO A 35 18.66 4.01 -0.37
C PRO A 35 17.25 4.48 -0.66
N ILE A 36 17.10 5.50 -1.51
CA ILE A 36 15.80 6.10 -1.83
C ILE A 36 14.78 5.08 -2.39
N GLY A 37 15.22 4.10 -3.18
CA GLY A 37 14.35 3.02 -3.64
C GLY A 37 13.82 2.15 -2.51
N LEU A 38 14.67 1.82 -1.52
CA LEU A 38 14.22 1.08 -0.34
C LEU A 38 13.28 1.92 0.53
N ALA A 39 13.50 3.24 0.62
CA ALA A 39 12.63 4.14 1.40
C ALA A 39 11.24 4.18 0.80
N TRP A 40 11.18 4.28 -0.52
CA TRP A 40 9.96 4.21 -1.29
C TRP A 40 9.22 2.90 -1.05
N HIS A 41 9.91 1.76 -1.14
CA HIS A 41 9.31 0.45 -0.92
C HIS A 41 8.77 0.30 0.51
N ALA A 42 9.49 0.79 1.51
CA ALA A 42 9.03 0.80 2.90
C ALA A 42 7.77 1.65 3.09
N ALA A 43 7.74 2.86 2.51
CA ALA A 43 6.55 3.71 2.53
C ALA A 43 5.35 3.06 1.81
N TYR A 44 5.61 2.39 0.68
CA TYR A 44 4.60 1.63 -0.05
C TYR A 44 3.99 0.52 0.79
N CYS A 45 4.81 -0.28 1.51
CA CYS A 45 4.31 -1.31 2.42
C CYS A 45 3.40 -0.75 3.51
N LEU A 46 3.77 0.40 4.11
CA LEU A 46 2.91 1.08 5.09
C LEU A 46 1.58 1.52 4.49
N ALA A 47 1.60 2.09 3.28
CA ALA A 47 0.38 2.49 2.58
C ALA A 47 -0.55 1.29 2.28
N VAL A 48 0.00 0.15 1.85
CA VAL A 48 -0.77 -1.08 1.63
C VAL A 48 -1.33 -1.62 2.93
N ALA A 49 -0.55 -1.65 4.01
CA ALA A 49 -1.03 -2.11 5.32
C ALA A 49 -2.21 -1.25 5.83
N LEU A 50 -2.11 0.08 5.69
CA LEU A 50 -3.20 1.00 6.02
C LEU A 50 -4.44 0.78 5.15
N LEU A 51 -4.25 0.56 3.84
CA LEU A 51 -5.36 0.24 2.95
C LEU A 51 -6.05 -1.04 3.38
N MET A 52 -5.29 -2.10 3.67
CA MET A 52 -5.86 -3.39 4.12
C MET A 52 -6.60 -3.23 5.44
N TRP A 53 -6.03 -2.52 6.42
CA TRP A 53 -6.71 -2.21 7.68
C TRP A 53 -8.01 -1.42 7.47
N TRP A 54 -8.04 -0.47 6.54
CA TRP A 54 -9.26 0.25 6.22
C TRP A 54 -10.29 -0.65 5.51
N LEU A 55 -9.85 -1.50 4.58
CA LEU A 55 -10.70 -2.44 3.87
C LEU A 55 -11.32 -3.47 4.81
N THR A 56 -10.58 -4.00 5.80
CA THR A 56 -11.15 -4.92 6.78
C THR A 56 -12.21 -4.25 7.65
N ARG A 57 -12.16 -2.93 7.88
CA ARG A 57 -13.23 -2.25 8.63
C ARG A 57 -14.47 -1.94 7.81
N VAL A 58 -14.34 -1.77 6.49
CA VAL A 58 -15.44 -1.29 5.63
C VAL A 58 -16.04 -2.39 4.75
N ALA A 59 -15.24 -3.38 4.36
CA ALA A 59 -15.61 -4.44 3.44
C ALA A 59 -15.77 -5.80 4.11
N TRP A 60 -15.31 -5.96 5.36
CA TRP A 60 -15.46 -7.23 6.06
C TRP A 60 -16.94 -7.48 6.41
N PRO A 61 -17.50 -8.62 6.00
CA PRO A 61 -18.89 -8.95 6.25
C PRO A 61 -19.09 -9.39 7.71
N ALA A 62 -19.45 -8.45 8.59
CA ALA A 62 -19.74 -8.74 10.00
C ALA A 62 -20.85 -9.78 10.21
N HIS A 63 -21.78 -9.94 9.27
CA HIS A 63 -22.84 -10.96 9.34
C HIS A 63 -22.33 -12.41 9.22
N LEU A 64 -21.05 -12.63 8.88
CA LEU A 64 -20.41 -13.95 8.94
C LEU A 64 -19.88 -14.28 10.34
N GLU A 65 -19.91 -13.31 11.27
CA GLU A 65 -19.45 -13.48 12.65
C GLU A 65 -20.58 -13.95 13.59
N ASP A 66 -21.85 -13.87 13.17
CA ASP A 66 -23.04 -14.29 13.93
C ASP A 66 -23.23 -15.84 14.00
N GLY A 67 -22.19 -16.61 13.70
CA GLY A 67 -22.19 -18.08 13.77
C GLY A 67 -21.90 -18.65 15.16
N GLN A 68 -22.46 -18.05 16.23
CA GLN A 68 -22.43 -18.58 17.61
C GLN A 68 -23.85 -18.61 18.21
#